data_AF-A0A8J3RTH4-F1
#
_entry.id   AF-A0A8J3RTH4-F1
#
_cell.length_a   1.000
_cell.length_b   1.000
_cell.length_c   1.000
_cell.angle_alpha   90.00
_cell.angle_beta   90.00
_cell.angle_gamma   90.00
#
_symmetry.space_group_name_H-M   'P 1'
#
loop_
_entity.id
_entity.type
_entity.pdbx_description
1 polymer ?
#
loop_
_entity_poly.entity_id
_entity_poly.type
_entity_poly.pdbx_seq_one_letter_code
_entity_poly.pdbx_strand_id
1 'polypeptide(L)'
;MDRYAEGMIARGPTFERGGDTATGSVHILDLPDLAAARAFVFDEPNYQAGVYRDVMLRRWRNVLGRTMWDFPGGREGGNRYLVLGLGSGQAVDLVPPTGRDELIAYGPLLSDDGATWLGTALLVRAPDPDAARAVLTLDRYAGIEVHDWEFGGRR
;
A
#
# COMPACT_ATOMS: atom_id res chain seq x y z
N MET A 1 4.85 1.46 18.13
CA MET A 1 4.61 0.49 17.03
C MET A 1 4.06 -0.84 17.53
N ASP A 2 4.59 -1.41 18.63
CA ASP A 2 4.17 -2.75 19.10
C ASP A 2 2.67 -2.87 19.41
N ARG A 3 2.02 -1.80 19.90
CA ARG A 3 0.56 -1.75 20.13
C ARG A 3 -0.29 -1.99 18.87
N TYR A 4 0.29 -1.86 17.68
CA TYR A 4 -0.38 -2.01 16.40
C TYR A 4 0.03 -3.28 15.65
N ALA A 5 0.83 -4.14 16.27
CA ALA A 5 1.35 -5.34 15.62
C ALA A 5 0.22 -6.29 15.19
N GLU A 6 -0.80 -6.47 16.03
CA GLU A 6 -1.95 -7.36 15.76
C GLU A 6 -2.77 -6.91 14.55
N GLY A 7 -2.98 -5.59 14.40
CA GLY A 7 -3.72 -5.03 13.27
C GLY A 7 -2.87 -4.78 12.03
N MET A 8 -1.58 -5.09 12.04
CA MET A 8 -0.72 -4.80 10.89
C MET A 8 -1.06 -5.72 9.72
N ILE A 9 -1.34 -5.16 8.55
CA ILE A 9 -1.57 -5.91 7.32
C ILE A 9 -0.30 -5.90 6.46
N ALA A 10 0.27 -4.71 6.24
CA ALA A 10 1.50 -4.56 5.49
C ALA A 10 2.25 -3.30 5.91
N ARG A 11 3.57 -3.29 5.78
CA ARG A 11 4.40 -2.13 6.05
C ARG A 11 5.71 -2.20 5.29
N GLY A 12 6.32 -1.06 5.00
CA GLY A 12 7.63 -1.04 4.38
C GLY A 12 8.07 0.33 3.88
N PRO A 13 9.38 0.58 3.79
CA PRO A 13 9.91 1.79 3.15
C PRO A 13 9.62 1.77 1.65
N THR A 14 9.50 2.96 1.08
CA THR A 14 9.61 3.18 -0.37
C THR A 14 10.95 3.80 -0.71
N PHE A 15 11.44 3.59 -1.93
CA PHE A 15 12.76 4.04 -2.36
C PHE A 15 12.72 4.86 -3.65
N GLU A 16 13.81 5.58 -3.91
CA GLU A 16 14.12 6.09 -5.24
C GLU A 16 14.30 4.92 -6.22
N ARG A 17 13.99 5.15 -7.49
CA ARG A 17 14.01 4.10 -8.50
C ARG A 17 15.39 3.46 -8.63
N GLY A 18 15.49 2.16 -8.32
CA GLY A 18 16.72 1.38 -8.40
C GLY A 18 17.82 1.82 -7.41
N GLY A 19 17.47 2.60 -6.39
CA GLY A 19 18.39 3.08 -5.37
C GLY A 19 17.98 2.67 -3.96
N ASP A 20 18.85 2.96 -3.00
CA ASP A 20 18.65 2.63 -1.59
C ASP A 20 18.17 3.83 -0.76
N THR A 21 17.97 4.99 -1.40
CA THR A 21 17.48 6.21 -0.74
C THR A 21 16.00 6.05 -0.42
N ALA A 22 15.65 6.03 0.86
CA ALA A 22 14.25 5.98 1.28
C ALA A 22 13.52 7.29 0.93
N THR A 23 12.37 7.16 0.25
CA THR A 23 11.51 8.27 -0.16
C THR A 23 10.25 8.39 0.68
N GLY A 24 9.94 7.37 1.49
CA GLY A 24 8.73 7.33 2.29
C GLY A 24 8.52 5.99 2.97
N SER A 25 7.31 5.79 3.45
CA SER A 25 6.90 4.51 4.03
C SER A 25 5.41 4.26 3.77
N VAL A 26 5.06 2.99 3.60
CA VAL A 26 3.69 2.53 3.58
C VAL A 26 3.40 1.76 4.87
N HIS A 27 2.20 1.99 5.40
CA HIS A 27 1.63 1.22 6.49
C HIS A 27 0.14 0.96 6.16
N ILE A 28 -0.26 -0.30 6.20
CA ILE A 28 -1.63 -0.76 6.01
C ILE A 28 -2.00 -1.52 7.27
N LEU A 29 -3.06 -1.07 7.96
CA LEU A 29 -3.50 -1.64 9.22
C LEU A 29 -5.02 -1.82 9.23
N ASP A 30 -5.48 -2.86 9.92
CA ASP A 30 -6.84 -2.99 10.40
C ASP A 30 -6.97 -2.27 11.74
N LEU A 31 -7.83 -1.25 11.78
CA LEU A 31 -8.04 -0.37 12.93
C LEU A 31 -9.54 -0.15 13.11
N PRO A 32 -10.02 0.02 14.36
CA PRO A 32 -11.45 0.08 14.64
C PRO A 32 -12.14 1.31 14.01
N ASP A 33 -11.43 2.43 13.89
CA ASP A 33 -11.97 3.68 13.36
C ASP A 33 -10.89 4.65 12.85
N LEU A 34 -11.35 5.77 12.27
CA LEU A 34 -10.50 6.85 11.76
C LEU A 34 -9.70 7.56 12.87
N ALA A 35 -10.21 7.62 14.10
CA ALA A 35 -9.50 8.26 15.20
C ALA A 35 -8.26 7.44 15.59
N ALA A 36 -8.39 6.11 15.66
CA ALA A 36 -7.27 5.20 15.86
C ALA A 36 -6.24 5.29 14.73
N ALA A 37 -6.69 5.47 13.48
CA ALA A 37 -5.81 5.66 12.32
C ALA A 37 -5.05 6.99 12.37
N ARG A 38 -5.72 8.09 12.75
CA ARG A 38 -5.06 9.39 12.95
C ARG A 38 -4.05 9.33 14.10
N ALA A 39 -4.40 8.70 15.22
CA ALA A 39 -3.46 8.48 16.33
C ALA A 39 -2.25 7.64 15.89
N PHE A 40 -2.45 6.61 15.05
CA PHE A 40 -1.34 5.83 14.50
C PHE A 40 -0.36 6.72 13.73
N VAL A 41 -0.88 7.56 12.83
CA VAL A 41 -0.05 8.46 12.01
C VAL A 41 0.66 9.50 12.86
N PHE A 42 -0.08 10.20 13.71
CA PHE A 42 0.44 11.38 14.39
C PHE A 42 1.29 11.03 15.62
N ASP A 43 1.07 9.88 16.27
CA ASP A 43 1.91 9.42 17.39
C ASP A 43 3.18 8.70 16.91
N GLU A 44 3.37 8.54 15.59
CA GLU A 44 4.51 7.82 15.04
C GLU A 44 5.81 8.66 15.20
N PRO A 45 6.92 8.06 15.69
CA PRO A 45 8.14 8.81 16.00
C PRO A 45 8.76 9.56 14.81
N ASN A 46 8.76 9.00 13.60
CA ASN A 46 9.30 9.68 12.42
C ASN A 46 8.41 10.87 12.02
N TYR A 47 7.09 10.75 12.16
CA TYR A 47 6.18 11.89 11.99
C TYR A 47 6.48 12.99 13.00
N GLN A 48 6.57 12.66 14.29
CA GLN A 48 6.89 13.63 15.35
C GLN A 48 8.27 14.28 15.17
N ALA A 49 9.23 13.54 14.60
CA ALA A 49 10.56 14.05 14.26
C ALA A 49 10.59 14.88 12.97
N GLY A 50 9.47 15.04 12.26
CA GLY A 50 9.39 15.84 11.03
C GLY A 50 10.05 15.20 9.81
N VAL A 51 10.22 13.86 9.81
CA VAL A 51 10.83 13.13 8.68
C VAL A 51 9.96 13.22 7.42
N TYR A 52 8.64 13.21 7.58
CA TYR A 52 7.70 13.23 6.46
C TYR A 52 7.31 14.67 6.10
N ARG A 53 7.49 15.02 4.82
CA ARG A 53 6.96 16.27 4.27
C ARG A 53 5.43 16.25 4.18
N ASP A 54 4.87 15.13 3.73
CA ASP A 54 3.44 14.93 3.52
C ASP A 54 3.01 13.56 4.05
N VAL A 55 1.74 13.44 4.45
CA VAL A 55 1.13 12.15 4.82
C VAL A 55 -0.22 11.98 4.11
N MET A 56 -0.37 10.84 3.43
CA MET A 56 -1.66 10.39 2.90
C MET A 56 -2.28 9.36 3.84
N LEU A 57 -3.38 9.73 4.50
CA LEU A 57 -4.24 8.81 5.25
C LEU A 57 -5.52 8.55 4.46
N ARG A 58 -5.82 7.27 4.19
CA ARG A 58 -7.01 6.84 3.46
C ARG A 58 -7.57 5.57 4.06
N ARG A 59 -8.89 5.42 3.98
CA ARG A 59 -9.53 4.13 4.23
C ARG A 59 -9.17 3.18 3.09
N TRP A 60 -8.84 1.95 3.42
CA TRP A 60 -8.50 0.92 2.45
C TRP A 60 -9.18 -0.39 2.84
N ARG A 61 -9.59 -1.19 1.85
CA ARG A 61 -10.22 -2.50 2.10
C ARG A 61 -9.32 -3.62 1.64
N ASN A 62 -9.00 -4.55 2.53
CA ASN A 62 -8.21 -5.73 2.19
C ASN A 62 -9.04 -6.72 1.35
N VAL A 63 -8.86 -6.70 0.03
CA VAL A 63 -9.60 -7.61 -0.87
C VAL A 63 -8.98 -9.00 -0.88
N LEU A 64 -7.68 -9.14 -0.59
CA LEU A 64 -7.01 -10.43 -0.54
C LEU A 64 -7.30 -11.20 0.75
N GLY A 65 -7.78 -10.52 1.80
CA GLY A 65 -8.06 -11.14 3.10
C GLY A 65 -6.84 -11.71 3.81
N ARG A 66 -5.63 -11.25 3.45
CA ARG A 66 -4.35 -11.75 3.98
C ARG A 66 -3.39 -10.62 4.32
N THR A 67 -2.35 -10.92 5.08
CA THR A 67 -1.29 -9.97 5.42
C THR A 67 -0.07 -10.15 4.51
N MET A 68 0.88 -9.22 4.59
CA MET A 68 2.15 -9.32 3.87
C MET A 68 2.99 -10.54 4.30
N TRP A 69 2.72 -11.10 5.49
CA TRP A 69 3.40 -12.31 5.99
C TRP A 69 2.82 -13.59 5.38
N ASP A 70 1.57 -13.55 4.94
CA ASP A 70 0.87 -14.67 4.28
C ASP A 70 1.10 -14.67 2.75
N PHE A 71 2.03 -13.84 2.27
CA PHE A 71 2.35 -13.74 0.85
C PHE A 71 2.97 -15.05 0.33
N PRO A 72 2.31 -15.76 -0.61
CA PRO A 72 2.74 -17.10 -1.03
C PRO A 72 4.06 -17.10 -1.79
N GLY A 73 4.42 -15.98 -2.42
CA GLY A 73 5.67 -15.85 -3.15
C GLY A 73 6.91 -15.78 -2.26
N GLY A 74 6.75 -15.66 -0.94
CA GLY A 74 7.86 -15.57 0.02
C GLY A 74 8.52 -14.19 0.10
N ARG A 75 9.38 -14.01 1.11
CA ARG A 75 10.00 -12.72 1.45
C ARG A 75 11.32 -12.44 0.72
N GLU A 76 11.84 -13.41 -0.01
CA GLU A 76 13.12 -13.32 -0.71
C GLU A 76 12.91 -13.20 -2.22
N GLY A 77 13.87 -12.53 -2.87
CA GLY A 77 13.91 -12.40 -4.33
C GLY A 77 12.81 -11.53 -4.95
N GLY A 78 13.11 -11.07 -6.16
CA GLY A 78 12.24 -10.26 -7.01
C GLY A 78 12.05 -8.82 -6.53
N ASN A 79 11.80 -7.93 -7.49
CA ASN A 79 11.52 -6.53 -7.22
C ASN A 79 10.09 -6.38 -6.71
N ARG A 80 9.87 -5.48 -5.75
CA ARG A 80 8.55 -5.24 -5.18
C ARG A 80 8.22 -3.77 -5.24
N TYR A 81 6.93 -3.50 -5.39
CA TYR A 81 6.46 -2.17 -5.69
C TYR A 81 5.20 -1.86 -4.90
N LEU A 82 5.12 -0.62 -4.44
CA LEU A 82 3.87 0.04 -4.12
C LEU A 82 3.31 0.65 -5.40
N VAL A 83 2.07 0.32 -5.74
CA VAL A 83 1.34 0.94 -6.86
C VAL A 83 0.12 1.66 -6.31
N LEU A 84 0.00 2.94 -6.63
CA LEU A 84 -1.13 3.79 -6.27
C LEU A 84 -1.81 4.25 -7.56
N GLY A 85 -2.97 3.68 -7.90
CA GLY A 85 -3.83 4.21 -8.94
C GLY A 85 -4.84 5.17 -8.32
N LEU A 86 -4.69 6.47 -8.58
CA LEU A 86 -5.61 7.50 -8.09
C LEU A 86 -6.70 7.77 -9.13
N GLY A 87 -7.95 7.71 -8.71
CA GLY A 87 -9.09 7.78 -9.61
C GLY A 87 -10.30 8.48 -8.99
N SER A 88 -11.29 8.75 -9.83
CA SER A 88 -12.58 9.29 -9.42
C SER A 88 -13.69 8.75 -10.32
N GLY A 89 -14.94 8.87 -9.88
CA GLY A 89 -16.10 8.39 -10.62
C GLY A 89 -16.36 6.90 -10.41
N GLN A 90 -16.56 6.16 -11.51
CA GLN A 90 -16.89 4.73 -11.43
C GLN A 90 -15.69 3.93 -10.93
N ALA A 91 -15.88 3.22 -9.82
CA ALA A 91 -14.87 2.31 -9.28
C ALA A 91 -14.52 1.20 -10.28
N VAL A 92 -13.22 0.93 -10.39
CA VAL A 92 -12.63 -0.13 -11.20
C VAL A 92 -11.68 -0.96 -10.35
N ASP A 93 -11.26 -2.13 -10.87
CA ASP A 93 -10.26 -2.99 -10.21
C ASP A 93 -10.65 -3.33 -8.74
N LEU A 94 -11.94 -3.55 -8.52
CA LEU A 94 -12.47 -3.94 -7.19
C LEU A 94 -12.23 -5.41 -6.86
N VAL A 95 -11.92 -6.20 -7.89
CA VAL A 95 -11.58 -7.61 -7.80
C VAL A 95 -10.16 -7.76 -8.32
N PRO A 96 -9.25 -8.43 -7.58
CA PRO A 96 -7.90 -8.65 -8.03
C PRO A 96 -7.89 -9.46 -9.33
N PRO A 97 -6.98 -9.16 -10.27
CA PRO A 97 -6.83 -9.93 -11.48
C PRO A 97 -6.48 -11.39 -11.15
N THR A 98 -7.09 -12.33 -11.87
CA THR A 98 -6.86 -13.76 -11.70
C THR A 98 -5.41 -14.14 -11.97
N GLY A 99 -4.87 -15.10 -11.21
CA GLY A 99 -3.56 -15.69 -11.46
C GLY A 99 -2.37 -14.81 -11.05
N ARG A 100 -2.57 -13.82 -10.17
CA ARG A 100 -1.47 -13.03 -9.60
C ARG A 100 -1.20 -13.40 -8.15
N ASP A 101 -0.59 -14.57 -7.96
CA ASP A 101 -0.04 -14.99 -6.66
C ASP A 101 1.02 -14.01 -6.12
N GLU A 102 1.51 -13.14 -7.00
CA GLU A 102 2.48 -12.08 -6.76
C GLU A 102 1.93 -10.81 -6.08
N LEU A 103 0.60 -10.72 -5.88
CA LEU A 103 0.00 -9.63 -5.10
C LEU A 103 0.25 -9.83 -3.60
N ILE A 104 0.90 -8.88 -2.96
CA ILE A 104 1.20 -8.90 -1.52
C ILE A 104 0.03 -8.29 -0.74
N ALA A 105 -0.51 -7.17 -1.22
CA ALA A 105 -1.71 -6.52 -0.72
C ALA A 105 -2.46 -5.91 -1.91
N TYR A 106 -3.80 -5.89 -1.88
CA TYR A 106 -4.58 -5.30 -2.97
C TYR A 106 -5.96 -4.84 -2.47
N GLY A 107 -6.35 -3.62 -2.84
CA GLY A 107 -7.69 -3.15 -2.55
C GLY A 107 -7.96 -1.68 -2.88
N PRO A 108 -9.23 -1.28 -2.84
CA PRO A 108 -9.64 0.08 -3.12
C PRO A 108 -9.23 1.04 -2.00
N LEU A 109 -8.82 2.24 -2.39
CA LEU A 109 -8.76 3.43 -1.55
C LEU A 109 -10.15 4.07 -1.54
N LEU A 110 -10.62 4.42 -0.35
CA LEU A 110 -11.94 5.00 -0.12
C LEU A 110 -11.82 6.33 0.65
N SER A 111 -12.86 7.15 0.56
CA SER A 111 -13.07 8.29 1.45
C SER A 111 -13.20 7.84 2.92
N ASP A 112 -13.06 8.80 3.84
CA ASP A 112 -13.12 8.54 5.28
C ASP A 112 -14.44 7.86 5.71
N ASP A 113 -15.56 8.26 5.09
CA ASP A 113 -16.88 7.63 5.29
C ASP A 113 -17.05 6.28 4.58
N GLY A 114 -16.10 5.89 3.75
CA GLY A 114 -16.11 4.66 2.96
C GLY A 114 -17.04 4.68 1.74
N ALA A 115 -17.72 5.81 1.46
CA ALA A 115 -18.75 5.87 0.43
C ALA A 115 -18.19 6.12 -0.98
N THR A 116 -17.07 6.84 -1.09
CA THR A 116 -16.48 7.24 -2.37
C THR A 116 -15.22 6.46 -2.66
N TRP A 117 -15.13 5.88 -3.85
CA TRP A 117 -13.90 5.30 -4.36
C TRP A 117 -12.94 6.39 -4.82
N LEU A 118 -11.69 6.31 -4.36
CA LEU A 118 -10.62 7.28 -4.63
C LEU A 118 -9.45 6.68 -5.40
N GLY A 119 -9.55 5.39 -5.76
CA GLY A 119 -8.47 4.68 -6.43
C GLY A 119 -8.26 3.27 -5.89
N THR A 120 -7.14 2.68 -6.25
CA THR A 120 -6.72 1.34 -5.84
C THR A 120 -5.26 1.40 -5.42
N ALA A 121 -4.95 0.80 -4.28
CA ALA A 121 -3.59 0.66 -3.78
C ALA A 121 -3.25 -0.82 -3.65
N LEU A 122 -2.04 -1.17 -4.08
CA LEU A 122 -1.54 -2.54 -3.99
C LEU A 122 -0.03 -2.58 -3.75
N LEU A 123 0.39 -3.68 -3.15
CA LEU A 123 1.77 -4.10 -3.05
C LEU A 123 1.93 -5.35 -3.92
N VAL A 124 2.96 -5.39 -4.76
CA VAL A 124 3.13 -6.47 -5.74
C VAL A 124 4.61 -6.77 -5.97
N ARG A 125 4.94 -8.04 -6.18
CA ARG A 125 6.23 -8.43 -6.75
C ARG A 125 6.11 -8.50 -8.27
N ALA A 126 7.02 -7.85 -8.99
CA ALA A 126 6.99 -7.79 -10.45
C ALA A 126 8.43 -7.67 -11.00
N PRO A 127 8.68 -8.03 -12.27
CA PRO A 127 10.02 -7.91 -12.84
C PRO A 127 10.49 -6.45 -12.91
N ASP A 128 9.60 -5.51 -13.21
CA ASP A 128 9.89 -4.11 -13.48
C ASP A 128 8.67 -3.23 -13.11
N PRO A 129 8.80 -1.89 -13.08
CA PRO A 129 7.70 -1.02 -12.68
C PRO A 129 6.56 -0.99 -13.68
N ASP A 130 6.82 -1.23 -14.97
CA ASP A 130 5.77 -1.23 -15.99
C ASP A 130 4.84 -2.44 -15.81
N ALA A 131 5.41 -3.61 -15.50
CA ALA A 131 4.66 -4.81 -15.13
C ALA A 131 3.86 -4.63 -13.84
N ALA A 132 4.42 -3.91 -12.86
CA ALA A 132 3.69 -3.55 -11.64
C ALA A 132 2.53 -2.58 -11.94
N ARG A 133 2.79 -1.55 -12.76
CA ARG A 133 1.79 -0.57 -13.22
C ARG A 133 0.64 -1.26 -13.95
N ALA A 134 0.96 -2.22 -14.82
CA ALA A 134 0.00 -3.00 -15.62
C ALA A 134 -0.83 -4.02 -14.80
N VAL A 135 -0.72 -4.02 -13.46
CA VAL A 135 -1.74 -4.65 -12.60
C VAL A 135 -3.08 -3.92 -12.72
N LEU A 136 -3.04 -2.60 -12.88
CA LEU A 136 -4.23 -1.74 -12.92
C LEU A 136 -4.69 -1.48 -14.36
N THR A 137 -5.99 -1.19 -14.53
CA THR A 137 -6.58 -0.81 -15.81
C THR A 137 -6.17 0.63 -16.16
N LEU A 138 -5.07 0.79 -16.90
CA LEU A 138 -4.31 2.06 -17.03
C LEU A 138 -5.13 3.28 -17.45
N ASP A 139 -6.09 3.12 -18.34
CA ASP A 139 -6.95 4.19 -18.89
C ASP A 139 -8.06 4.64 -17.92
N ARG A 140 -8.20 3.97 -16.77
CA ARG A 140 -9.28 4.21 -15.80
C ARG A 140 -8.84 5.03 -14.59
N TYR A 141 -7.57 5.39 -14.49
CA TYR A 141 -7.00 6.20 -13.41
C TYR A 141 -6.55 7.56 -13.92
N ALA A 142 -6.71 8.59 -13.10
CA ALA A 142 -6.19 9.93 -13.39
C ALA A 142 -4.65 9.95 -13.31
N GLY A 143 -4.08 9.12 -12.45
CA GLY A 143 -2.65 8.90 -12.33
C GLY A 143 -2.37 7.55 -11.70
N ILE A 144 -1.26 6.93 -12.12
CA ILE A 144 -0.73 5.74 -11.46
C ILE A 144 0.71 6.04 -11.09
N GLU A 145 1.01 5.88 -9.81
CA GLU A 145 2.35 5.99 -9.27
C GLU A 145 2.89 4.60 -8.95
N VAL A 146 4.19 4.40 -9.17
CA VAL A 146 4.88 3.14 -8.87
C VAL A 146 6.15 3.50 -8.11
N HIS A 147 6.28 2.94 -6.92
CA HIS A 147 7.40 3.19 -6.01
C HIS A 147 8.08 1.87 -5.67
N ASP A 148 9.41 1.85 -5.69
CA ASP A 148 10.19 0.70 -5.23
C ASP A 148 9.91 0.52 -3.74
N TRP A 149 9.66 -0.72 -3.30
CA TRP A 149 9.19 -1.00 -1.95
C TRP A 149 9.78 -2.31 -1.43
N GLU A 150 10.00 -2.39 -0.12
CA GLU A 150 10.45 -3.61 0.54
C GLU A 150 9.60 -3.95 1.77
N PHE A 151 9.56 -5.24 2.14
CA PHE A 151 8.91 -5.66 3.38
C PHE A 151 9.58 -4.99 4.60
N GLY A 152 8.82 -4.14 5.31
CA GLY A 152 9.24 -3.56 6.58
C GLY A 152 9.00 -4.48 7.78
N GLY A 153 9.78 -4.28 8.83
CA GLY A 153 9.74 -5.11 10.05
C GLY A 153 11.14 -5.29 10.62
N ARG A 154 11.25 -5.83 11.84
CA ARG A 154 12.57 -6.19 12.38
C ARG A 154 13.11 -7.36 11.54
N ARG A 155 14.35 -7.23 11.06
CA ARG A 155 15.14 -8.38 10.60
C ARG A 155 15.53 -9.24 11.79
#